data_AF-V4ZH09-F1
#
_entry.id   AF-V4ZH09-F1
#
_cell.length_a   1.000
_cell.length_b   1.000
_cell.length_c   1.000
_cell.angle_alpha   90.00
_cell.angle_beta   90.00
_cell.angle_gamma   90.00
#
_symmetry.space_group_name_H-M   'P 1'
#
loop_
_entity.id
_entity.type
_entity.pdbx_description
1 polymer ?
#
loop_
_entity_poly.entity_id
_entity_poly.type
_entity_poly.pdbx_seq_one_letter_code
_entity_poly.pdbx_strand_id
1 'polypeptide(L)'
;MGAKKLRASSLEDARAVPLQQLKLLEAQFRREEQSAGRAQTAGVSARCSSDVPPESSSASFRDTTPSASSSSSRPLRAGPKAKGVKKVVKKSNKKSPLEVSSRRPQRTLCQPVGLPSTPQDAPPQHPLSATVPSSSSREAAMHMHMKRLRHLAIQGKKSCGEGRKARDPRFSEACGPLNLRMVSQAYAFLDDMRKAETDTLKAAVATGRSVEKNRPKLSAAEREAAKRELQKRQSQDEARLRRRVEMDIRQSVTKAERTKIAQTAKKPFFLGRRELRKLVSEEMHARRAGGAKRRAKVEERRHKKKLGAERKRDLVPVRRHAEAD
;
A
#
# COMPACT_ATOMS: atom_id res chain seq x y z
N MET A 1 -37.14 53.16 30.51
CA MET A 1 -38.18 52.32 29.87
C MET A 1 -37.67 51.86 28.51
N GLY A 2 -37.56 50.55 28.25
CA GLY A 2 -37.42 50.02 26.88
C GLY A 2 -36.21 49.12 26.59
N ALA A 3 -35.94 48.07 27.37
CA ALA A 3 -34.98 47.02 27.00
C ALA A 3 -35.60 46.10 25.93
N LYS A 4 -35.04 46.11 24.70
CA LYS A 4 -35.45 45.24 23.59
C LYS A 4 -34.91 43.82 23.81
N LYS A 5 -35.81 42.87 24.09
CA LYS A 5 -35.52 41.42 24.09
C LYS A 5 -35.35 40.93 22.66
N LEU A 6 -34.13 40.55 22.28
CA LEU A 6 -33.87 39.75 21.08
C LEU A 6 -34.27 38.29 21.39
N ARG A 7 -35.31 37.78 20.70
CA ARG A 7 -35.68 36.37 20.73
C ARG A 7 -34.65 35.57 19.94
N ALA A 8 -34.01 34.60 20.59
CA ALA A 8 -33.23 33.57 19.94
C ALA A 8 -34.17 32.69 19.10
N SER A 9 -34.10 32.81 17.78
CA SER A 9 -34.70 31.86 16.85
C SER A 9 -33.88 30.56 16.86
N SER A 10 -34.58 29.47 17.16
CA SER A 10 -34.12 28.09 17.22
C SER A 10 -33.39 27.63 15.96
N LEU A 11 -32.21 27.05 16.13
CA LEU A 11 -31.46 26.29 15.12
C LEU A 11 -32.15 24.98 14.67
N GLU A 12 -33.35 24.69 15.20
CA GLU A 12 -34.13 23.49 14.89
C GLU A 12 -34.97 23.65 13.61
N ASP A 13 -35.34 24.88 13.21
CA ASP A 13 -36.21 25.11 12.05
C ASP A 13 -35.49 24.96 10.70
N ALA A 14 -34.16 24.83 10.69
CA ALA A 14 -33.37 24.59 9.49
C ALA A 14 -33.23 23.09 9.12
N ARG A 15 -33.85 22.16 9.87
CA ARG A 15 -33.68 20.71 9.67
C ARG A 15 -34.90 19.98 9.10
N ALA A 16 -36.03 20.65 8.93
CA ALA A 16 -37.22 20.05 8.33
C ALA A 16 -37.31 20.37 6.84
N VAL A 17 -36.37 19.86 6.04
CA VAL A 17 -36.58 19.79 4.58
C VAL A 17 -37.68 18.74 4.35
N PRO A 18 -38.86 19.11 3.85
CA PRO A 18 -39.96 18.16 3.68
C PRO A 18 -39.50 17.03 2.76
N LEU A 19 -39.81 15.78 3.12
CA LEU A 19 -39.39 14.56 2.40
C LEU A 19 -39.70 14.60 0.89
N GLN A 20 -40.68 15.41 0.48
CA GLN A 20 -41.03 15.64 -0.91
C GLN A 20 -39.92 16.39 -1.69
N GLN A 21 -39.24 17.35 -1.06
CA GLN A 21 -38.13 18.09 -1.69
C GLN A 21 -36.88 17.20 -1.86
N LEU A 22 -36.61 16.30 -0.92
CA LEU A 22 -35.52 15.32 -1.05
C LEU A 22 -35.78 14.34 -2.21
N LYS A 23 -37.02 13.89 -2.40
CA LYS A 23 -37.39 13.04 -3.54
C LYS A 23 -37.25 13.76 -4.89
N LEU A 24 -37.59 15.05 -4.94
CA LEU A 24 -37.41 15.88 -6.13
C LEU A 24 -35.92 16.06 -6.48
N LEU A 25 -35.08 16.33 -5.48
CA LEU A 25 -33.62 16.45 -5.67
C LEU A 25 -32.99 15.12 -6.11
N GLU A 26 -33.42 13.98 -5.55
CA GLU A 26 -32.93 12.66 -5.99
C GLU A 26 -33.34 12.35 -7.44
N ALA A 27 -34.55 12.74 -7.85
CA ALA A 27 -35.01 12.58 -9.22
C ALA A 27 -34.24 13.47 -10.22
N GLN A 28 -33.86 14.68 -9.81
CA GLN A 28 -33.02 15.57 -10.61
C GLN A 28 -31.61 14.99 -10.81
N PHE A 29 -30.97 14.51 -9.75
CA PHE A 29 -29.64 13.89 -9.84
C PHE A 29 -29.62 12.66 -10.76
N ARG A 30 -30.65 11.80 -10.73
CA ARG A 30 -30.74 10.65 -11.64
C ARG A 30 -30.91 11.04 -13.11
N ARG A 31 -31.58 12.15 -13.42
CA ARG A 31 -31.69 12.65 -14.80
C ARG A 31 -30.35 13.20 -15.29
N GLU A 32 -29.61 13.88 -14.42
CA GLU A 32 -28.32 14.46 -14.77
C GLU A 32 -27.28 13.37 -15.07
N GLU A 33 -27.21 12.30 -14.26
CA GLU A 33 -26.33 11.14 -14.52
C GLU A 33 -26.65 10.42 -15.83
N GLN A 34 -27.93 10.29 -16.18
CA GLN A 34 -28.34 9.67 -17.45
C GLN A 34 -28.01 10.56 -18.66
N SER A 35 -28.08 11.88 -18.50
CA SER A 35 -27.72 12.82 -19.58
C SER A 35 -26.21 12.89 -19.79
N ALA A 36 -25.40 12.85 -18.72
CA ALA A 36 -23.95 12.85 -18.79
C ALA A 36 -23.39 11.57 -19.42
N GLY A 37 -24.03 10.41 -19.21
CA GLY A 37 -23.63 9.13 -19.80
C GLY A 37 -23.85 9.02 -21.31
N ARG A 38 -24.75 9.85 -21.90
CA ARG A 38 -25.10 9.79 -23.33
C ARG A 38 -24.23 10.71 -24.21
N ALA A 39 -23.53 11.67 -23.62
CA ALA A 39 -22.64 12.58 -24.35
C ALA A 39 -21.26 11.97 -24.67
N GLN A 40 -20.83 10.92 -23.95
CA GLN A 40 -19.49 10.34 -24.15
C GLN A 40 -19.42 9.22 -25.20
N THR A 41 -20.55 8.74 -25.73
CA THR A 41 -20.58 7.65 -26.73
C THR A 41 -20.90 8.10 -28.16
N ALA A 42 -21.13 9.40 -28.39
CA ALA A 42 -21.47 9.95 -29.71
C ALA A 42 -20.28 10.62 -30.45
N GLY A 43 -19.05 10.53 -29.92
CA GLY A 43 -17.90 11.31 -30.39
C GLY A 43 -16.77 10.57 -31.11
N VAL A 44 -16.90 9.26 -31.40
CA VAL A 44 -15.82 8.49 -32.05
C VAL A 44 -16.39 7.56 -33.12
N SER A 45 -16.80 8.10 -34.26
CA SER A 45 -16.91 7.34 -35.50
C SER A 45 -16.85 8.28 -36.71
N ALA A 46 -15.63 8.54 -37.18
CA ALA A 46 -15.38 8.95 -38.55
C ALA A 46 -13.91 8.67 -38.88
N ARG A 47 -13.70 8.02 -40.04
CA ARG A 47 -12.42 7.72 -40.74
C ARG A 47 -11.77 6.38 -40.38
N CYS A 48 -12.05 5.34 -41.18
CA CYS A 48 -11.30 5.09 -42.42
C CYS A 48 -11.89 3.86 -43.12
N SER A 49 -12.31 4.08 -44.37
CA SER A 49 -12.73 3.08 -45.33
C SER A 49 -11.51 2.39 -45.94
N SER A 50 -11.57 1.08 -46.12
CA SER A 50 -10.93 0.40 -47.24
C SER A 50 -11.64 -0.92 -47.50
N ASP A 51 -12.07 -1.02 -48.76
CA ASP A 51 -12.82 -2.06 -49.44
C ASP A 51 -12.26 -3.49 -49.34
N VAL A 52 -13.14 -4.48 -49.13
CA VAL A 52 -13.02 -5.85 -49.68
C VAL A 52 -14.45 -6.43 -49.88
N PRO A 53 -14.80 -6.99 -51.06
CA PRO A 53 -16.17 -7.40 -51.42
C PRO A 53 -16.62 -8.76 -50.84
N PRO A 54 -17.94 -9.07 -50.88
CA PRO A 54 -18.52 -10.28 -50.30
C PRO A 54 -18.63 -11.42 -51.31
N GLU A 55 -18.12 -12.60 -50.94
CA GLU A 55 -18.41 -13.86 -51.64
C GLU A 55 -19.52 -14.62 -50.89
N SER A 56 -20.56 -14.88 -51.66
CA SER A 56 -21.71 -15.72 -51.40
C SER A 56 -21.34 -17.17 -51.08
N SER A 57 -21.95 -17.76 -50.07
CA SER A 57 -22.38 -19.16 -50.19
C SER A 57 -23.58 -19.47 -49.28
N SER A 58 -24.63 -19.85 -49.98
CA SER A 58 -25.89 -20.44 -49.57
C SER A 58 -25.73 -21.84 -48.98
N ALA A 59 -26.46 -22.15 -47.91
CA ALA A 59 -27.05 -23.46 -47.61
C ALA A 59 -27.92 -23.31 -46.34
N SER A 60 -29.24 -23.16 -46.49
CA SER A 60 -30.24 -24.24 -46.29
C SER A 60 -30.19 -24.87 -44.88
N PHE A 61 -31.16 -24.53 -44.02
CA PHE A 61 -32.39 -25.32 -43.83
C PHE A 61 -32.20 -26.50 -42.86
N ARG A 62 -32.69 -26.36 -41.61
CA ARG A 62 -33.78 -27.18 -41.05
C ARG A 62 -34.09 -26.79 -39.61
N ASP A 63 -35.36 -26.44 -39.41
CA ASP A 63 -36.09 -26.51 -38.16
C ASP A 63 -35.97 -27.90 -37.52
N THR A 64 -35.79 -27.93 -36.21
CA THR A 64 -36.43 -28.93 -35.34
C THR A 64 -36.63 -28.34 -33.95
N THR A 65 -37.90 -28.28 -33.58
CA THR A 65 -38.45 -27.89 -32.28
C THR A 65 -38.32 -29.05 -31.27
N PRO A 66 -38.66 -28.82 -29.98
CA PRO A 66 -38.01 -29.47 -28.86
C PRO A 66 -38.69 -30.78 -28.43
N SER A 67 -37.91 -31.74 -27.94
CA SER A 67 -38.44 -32.86 -27.16
C SER A 67 -38.08 -32.69 -25.68
N ALA A 68 -39.14 -32.64 -24.88
CA ALA A 68 -39.10 -32.82 -23.45
C ALA A 68 -38.83 -34.29 -23.13
N SER A 69 -37.90 -34.57 -22.22
CA SER A 69 -37.91 -35.83 -21.47
C SER A 69 -37.29 -35.63 -20.10
N SER A 70 -38.16 -35.77 -19.12
CA SER A 70 -37.96 -36.03 -17.70
C SER A 70 -36.88 -37.07 -17.36
N SER A 71 -36.05 -36.76 -16.36
CA SER A 71 -35.59 -37.69 -15.30
C SER A 71 -34.75 -36.89 -14.31
N SER A 72 -35.24 -36.52 -13.13
CA SER A 72 -35.40 -37.37 -11.95
C SER A 72 -34.15 -38.21 -11.65
N SER A 73 -33.18 -37.61 -10.95
CA SER A 73 -32.38 -38.35 -9.97
C SER A 73 -31.78 -37.40 -8.92
N ARG A 74 -32.44 -37.39 -7.75
CA ARG A 74 -31.89 -36.96 -6.46
C ARG A 74 -30.85 -38.00 -6.02
N PRO A 75 -29.66 -37.59 -5.54
CA PRO A 75 -28.97 -38.37 -4.54
C PRO A 75 -28.94 -37.65 -3.20
N LEU A 76 -29.60 -38.33 -2.27
CA LEU A 76 -29.47 -38.40 -0.82
C LEU A 76 -28.31 -37.61 -0.18
N ARG A 77 -28.75 -36.63 0.62
CA ARG A 77 -28.28 -36.21 1.96
C ARG A 77 -27.32 -37.20 2.64
N ALA A 78 -26.02 -36.95 2.54
CA ALA A 78 -25.01 -37.57 3.40
C ALA A 78 -24.71 -36.64 4.59
N GLY A 79 -24.85 -37.19 5.81
CA GLY A 79 -24.67 -36.48 7.07
C GLY A 79 -23.22 -36.07 7.40
N PRO A 80 -23.04 -35.26 8.46
CA PRO A 80 -21.75 -34.66 8.81
C PRO A 80 -20.82 -35.69 9.46
N LYS A 81 -19.72 -36.04 8.77
CA LYS A 81 -18.65 -36.86 9.35
C LYS A 81 -17.81 -36.06 10.35
N ALA A 82 -17.43 -36.80 11.38
CA ALA A 82 -16.94 -36.38 12.68
C ALA A 82 -15.55 -35.72 12.67
N LYS A 83 -15.29 -35.12 13.83
CA LYS A 83 -14.15 -34.31 14.25
C LYS A 83 -12.82 -35.07 14.13
N GLY A 84 -11.91 -34.57 13.31
CA GLY A 84 -10.48 -34.90 13.36
C GLY A 84 -9.74 -33.90 14.23
N VAL A 85 -9.46 -34.27 15.48
CA VAL A 85 -8.57 -33.54 16.40
C VAL A 85 -7.13 -33.69 15.87
N LYS A 86 -6.59 -32.64 15.24
CA LYS A 86 -5.16 -32.58 14.92
C LYS A 86 -4.40 -31.91 16.07
N LYS A 87 -3.42 -32.67 16.57
CA LYS A 87 -2.55 -32.42 17.70
C LYS A 87 -1.85 -31.06 17.63
N VAL A 88 -1.84 -30.36 18.76
CA VAL A 88 -1.04 -29.16 19.03
C VAL A 88 0.44 -29.56 19.05
N VAL A 89 1.20 -29.19 18.02
CA VAL A 89 2.66 -29.30 18.02
C VAL A 89 3.20 -28.22 18.95
N LYS A 90 3.90 -28.66 19.99
CA LYS A 90 4.54 -27.82 21.01
C LYS A 90 5.61 -26.93 20.38
N LYS A 91 5.62 -25.69 20.86
CA LYS A 91 6.56 -24.61 20.54
C LYS A 91 7.99 -25.07 20.87
N SER A 92 8.90 -25.04 19.89
CA SER A 92 10.34 -25.07 20.15
C SER A 92 10.82 -23.68 20.59
N ASN A 93 11.81 -23.72 21.48
CA ASN A 93 12.26 -22.67 22.38
C ASN A 93 13.04 -21.57 21.63
N LYS A 94 12.61 -20.31 21.72
CA LYS A 94 13.32 -19.13 21.15
C LYS A 94 14.33 -18.52 22.13
N LYS A 95 15.10 -19.36 22.82
CA LYS A 95 16.16 -18.92 23.74
C LYS A 95 17.47 -19.62 23.36
N SER A 96 18.00 -19.30 22.18
CA SER A 96 19.43 -19.44 21.93
C SER A 96 20.02 -18.03 21.95
N PRO A 97 20.99 -17.72 22.81
CA PRO A 97 21.71 -16.46 22.73
C PRO A 97 22.45 -16.42 21.38
N LEU A 98 22.17 -15.39 20.58
CA LEU A 98 22.99 -15.06 19.42
C LEU A 98 24.28 -14.46 19.94
N GLU A 99 25.39 -15.20 19.81
CA GLU A 99 26.72 -14.65 20.04
C GLU A 99 26.97 -13.50 19.08
N VAL A 100 27.14 -12.32 19.66
CA VAL A 100 27.48 -11.07 18.98
C VAL A 100 28.98 -11.16 18.65
N SER A 101 29.30 -11.52 17.40
CA SER A 101 30.67 -11.49 16.92
C SER A 101 31.10 -10.03 16.66
N SER A 102 31.67 -9.40 17.68
CA SER A 102 32.32 -8.10 17.58
C SER A 102 33.67 -8.22 16.87
N ARG A 103 33.68 -8.26 15.54
CA ARG A 103 34.89 -8.07 14.75
C ARG A 103 34.90 -6.68 14.13
N ARG A 104 35.40 -5.70 14.88
CA ARG A 104 35.80 -4.39 14.35
C ARG A 104 37.26 -4.51 13.88
N PRO A 105 37.57 -4.31 12.60
CA PRO A 105 38.96 -4.29 12.16
C PRO A 105 39.64 -2.99 12.61
N GLN A 106 40.73 -3.13 13.37
CA GLN A 106 41.67 -2.05 13.69
C GLN A 106 42.44 -1.72 12.41
N ARG A 107 42.36 -0.47 11.97
CA ARG A 107 43.02 0.01 10.76
C ARG A 107 44.40 0.54 11.14
N THR A 108 45.45 -0.14 10.68
CA THR A 108 46.85 0.26 10.85
C THR A 108 47.16 1.52 10.05
N LEU A 109 47.97 2.41 10.66
CA LEU A 109 48.29 3.75 10.19
C LEU A 109 49.64 3.68 9.45
N CYS A 110 49.62 3.71 8.11
CA CYS A 110 50.84 3.83 7.30
C CYS A 110 51.33 5.28 7.27
N GLN A 111 52.64 5.46 7.50
CA GLN A 111 53.36 6.72 7.39
C GLN A 111 53.56 7.14 5.92
N PRO A 112 53.60 8.45 5.59
CA PRO A 112 53.97 8.92 4.27
C PRO A 112 55.49 9.14 4.12
N VAL A 113 56.02 8.67 2.98
CA VAL A 113 57.39 8.83 2.49
C VAL A 113 57.46 10.05 1.54
N GLY A 114 58.47 10.90 1.72
CA GLY A 114 59.27 11.55 0.67
C GLY A 114 58.63 12.62 -0.24
N LEU A 115 59.05 13.87 -0.04
CA LEU A 115 59.02 14.95 -1.04
C LEU A 115 60.26 14.87 -1.96
N PRO A 116 60.15 15.28 -3.23
CA PRO A 116 61.28 15.85 -3.97
C PRO A 116 61.10 17.36 -4.25
N SER A 117 62.23 18.05 -4.13
CA SER A 117 62.53 19.46 -4.37
C SER A 117 62.56 19.85 -5.86
N THR A 118 62.22 21.10 -6.19
CA THR A 118 62.79 21.84 -7.33
C THR A 118 62.83 23.36 -7.06
N PRO A 119 63.78 24.11 -7.64
CA PRO A 119 64.14 25.46 -7.22
C PRO A 119 63.75 26.59 -8.20
N GLN A 120 63.73 27.81 -7.64
CA GLN A 120 64.09 29.13 -8.20
C GLN A 120 63.47 29.62 -9.52
N ASP A 121 62.77 30.77 -9.41
CA ASP A 121 63.04 31.96 -10.23
C ASP A 121 62.64 33.24 -9.47
N ALA A 122 63.43 34.30 -9.65
CA ALA A 122 63.38 35.58 -8.92
C ALA A 122 62.85 36.74 -9.82
N PRO A 123 62.96 38.04 -9.43
CA PRO A 123 61.96 38.87 -8.75
C PRO A 123 61.42 40.04 -9.65
N PRO A 124 60.63 40.99 -9.10
CA PRO A 124 61.22 42.32 -8.92
C PRO A 124 60.82 43.07 -7.63
N GLN A 125 61.65 44.06 -7.31
CA GLN A 125 61.74 44.81 -6.06
C GLN A 125 60.80 46.01 -5.98
N HIS A 126 60.30 46.30 -4.77
CA HIS A 126 59.82 47.63 -4.38
C HIS A 126 60.28 47.99 -2.95
N PRO A 127 60.51 49.29 -2.65
CA PRO A 127 61.31 49.73 -1.51
C PRO A 127 60.53 49.86 -0.17
N LEU A 128 61.17 49.30 0.85
CA LEU A 128 61.35 49.77 2.23
C LEU A 128 60.41 50.85 2.81
N SER A 129 59.57 50.42 3.76
CA SER A 129 59.38 51.11 5.04
C SER A 129 59.05 50.08 6.13
N ALA A 130 60.08 49.43 6.68
CA ALA A 130 59.96 48.38 7.68
C ALA A 130 60.00 48.99 9.10
N THR A 131 58.84 49.20 9.71
CA THR A 131 58.72 49.07 11.16
C THR A 131 58.87 47.58 11.47
N VAL A 132 59.99 47.18 12.09
CA VAL A 132 60.22 45.79 12.49
C VAL A 132 59.12 45.40 13.48
N PRO A 133 58.19 44.50 13.12
CA PRO A 133 57.19 44.04 14.08
C PRO A 133 57.92 43.29 15.19
N SER A 134 57.60 43.60 16.45
CA SER A 134 58.10 42.87 17.62
C SER A 134 57.93 41.36 17.40
N SER A 135 58.85 40.55 17.94
CA SER A 135 58.84 39.08 17.81
C SER A 135 57.45 38.48 18.08
N SER A 136 56.71 39.04 19.03
CA SER A 136 55.33 38.66 19.36
C SER A 136 54.32 38.84 18.21
N SER A 137 54.43 39.92 17.43
CA SER A 137 53.55 40.17 16.28
C SER A 137 53.85 39.21 15.12
N ARG A 138 55.11 38.81 14.96
CA ARG A 138 55.51 37.82 13.93
C ARG A 138 55.01 36.43 14.29
N GLU A 139 55.09 36.05 15.56
CA GLU A 139 54.54 34.78 16.06
C GLU A 139 53.02 34.71 15.94
N ALA A 140 52.31 35.80 16.28
CA ALA A 140 50.85 35.86 16.13
C ALA A 140 50.41 35.73 14.66
N ALA A 141 51.13 36.38 13.73
CA ALA A 141 50.88 36.27 12.30
C ALA A 141 51.13 34.84 11.78
N MET A 142 52.22 34.20 12.21
CA MET A 142 52.51 32.80 11.89
C MET A 142 51.45 31.85 12.45
N HIS A 143 50.99 32.07 13.68
CA HIS A 143 49.95 31.27 14.30
C HIS A 143 48.61 31.38 13.56
N MET A 144 48.22 32.60 13.15
CA MET A 144 47.03 32.83 12.32
C MET A 144 47.14 32.18 10.94
N HIS A 145 48.33 32.25 10.32
CA HIS A 145 48.60 31.60 9.04
C HIS A 145 48.50 30.07 9.15
N MET A 146 49.10 29.48 10.19
CA MET A 146 49.02 28.04 10.45
C MET A 146 47.59 27.59 10.79
N LYS A 147 46.81 28.41 11.51
CA LYS A 147 45.41 28.14 11.79
C LYS A 147 44.55 28.17 10.51
N ARG A 148 44.84 29.09 9.59
CA ARG A 148 44.19 29.17 8.27
C ARG A 148 44.54 27.96 7.40
N LEU A 149 45.81 27.56 7.35
CA LEU A 149 46.25 26.36 6.63
C LEU A 149 45.60 25.08 7.19
N ARG A 150 45.47 24.96 8.52
CA ARG A 150 44.74 23.83 9.14
C ARG A 150 43.26 23.83 8.78
N HIS A 151 42.59 24.98 8.80
CA HIS A 151 41.19 25.06 8.40
C HIS A 151 40.99 24.73 6.91
N LEU A 152 41.87 25.18 6.03
CA LEU A 152 41.83 24.84 4.60
C LEU A 152 42.11 23.34 4.35
N ALA A 153 43.05 22.73 5.07
CA ALA A 153 43.31 21.30 4.99
C ALA A 153 42.13 20.43 5.49
N ILE A 154 41.35 20.94 6.45
CA ILE A 154 40.13 20.27 6.95
C ILE A 154 38.94 20.49 6.00
N GLN A 155 38.83 21.66 5.36
CA GLN A 155 37.76 21.96 4.40
C GLN A 155 37.97 21.25 3.06
N GLY A 156 39.21 21.11 2.58
CA GLY A 156 39.55 20.38 1.35
C GLY A 156 39.27 18.87 1.41
N LYS A 157 39.12 18.29 2.61
CA LYS A 157 38.76 16.86 2.79
C LYS A 157 37.26 16.56 2.70
N LYS A 158 36.38 17.55 2.59
CA LYS A 158 34.92 17.33 2.50
C LYS A 158 34.33 17.33 1.09
N SER A 159 35.08 17.74 0.07
CA SER A 159 34.63 17.74 -1.33
C SER A 159 35.57 17.04 -2.30
N CYS A 160 36.69 16.49 -1.82
CA CYS A 160 37.50 15.57 -2.62
C CYS A 160 36.70 14.28 -2.76
N GLY A 161 35.90 14.22 -3.83
CA GLY A 161 35.22 13.01 -4.25
C GLY A 161 36.27 11.93 -4.35
N GLU A 162 36.24 10.99 -3.40
CA GLU A 162 36.82 9.66 -3.59
C GLU A 162 36.52 9.28 -5.03
N GLY A 163 37.55 9.02 -5.85
CA GLY A 163 37.37 8.61 -7.23
C GLY A 163 36.24 7.60 -7.26
N ARG A 164 35.06 8.03 -7.72
CA ARG A 164 33.83 7.27 -7.57
C ARG A 164 34.07 6.09 -8.47
N LYS A 165 34.56 4.97 -7.91
CA LYS A 165 34.64 3.67 -8.58
C LYS A 165 33.39 3.60 -9.42
N ALA A 166 33.51 3.40 -10.74
CA ALA A 166 32.37 3.44 -11.66
C ALA A 166 31.21 2.65 -11.05
N ARG A 167 30.32 3.36 -10.34
CA ARG A 167 29.19 2.78 -9.63
C ARG A 167 28.12 2.79 -10.69
N ASP A 168 27.53 1.64 -10.91
CA ASP A 168 26.42 1.51 -11.84
C ASP A 168 25.43 2.65 -11.58
N PRO A 169 25.13 3.48 -12.60
CA PRO A 169 24.35 4.71 -12.44
C PRO A 169 22.97 4.43 -11.83
N ARG A 170 22.44 3.20 -11.98
CA ARG A 170 21.20 2.75 -11.34
C ARG A 170 21.24 2.80 -9.81
N PHE A 171 22.44 2.72 -9.23
CA PHE A 171 22.68 2.81 -7.78
C PHE A 171 23.36 4.12 -7.39
N SER A 172 23.42 5.10 -8.32
CA SER A 172 23.89 6.43 -7.97
C SER A 172 22.85 7.13 -7.08
N GLU A 173 23.32 7.95 -6.15
CA GLU A 173 22.45 8.80 -5.33
C GLU A 173 21.60 9.77 -6.18
N ALA A 174 22.04 10.05 -7.42
CA ALA A 174 21.30 10.85 -8.39
C ALA A 174 20.00 10.20 -8.88
N CYS A 175 19.86 8.86 -8.79
CA CYS A 175 18.60 8.19 -9.11
C CYS A 175 17.49 8.42 -8.06
N GLY A 176 17.81 8.98 -6.90
CA GLY A 176 16.83 9.35 -5.87
C GLY A 176 16.15 8.14 -5.19
N PRO A 177 15.21 8.40 -4.26
CA PRO A 177 14.49 7.36 -3.55
C PRO A 177 13.46 6.66 -4.47
N LEU A 178 13.30 5.34 -4.28
CA LEU A 178 12.34 4.53 -5.05
C LEU A 178 10.90 5.03 -4.89
N ASN A 179 10.33 5.58 -5.97
CA ASN A 179 8.94 5.97 -6.00
C ASN A 179 8.03 4.77 -6.37
N LEU A 180 7.63 4.02 -5.33
CA LEU A 180 6.77 2.82 -5.48
C LEU A 180 5.46 3.11 -6.22
N ARG A 181 4.92 4.34 -6.14
CA ARG A 181 3.69 4.71 -6.81
C ARG A 181 3.90 4.79 -8.33
N MET A 182 4.97 5.44 -8.78
CA MET A 182 5.29 5.50 -10.21
C MET A 182 5.58 4.11 -10.78
N VAL A 183 6.34 3.29 -10.05
CA VAL A 183 6.58 1.88 -10.44
C VAL A 183 5.26 1.12 -10.54
N SER A 184 4.36 1.27 -9.56
CA SER A 184 3.05 0.60 -9.62
C SER A 184 2.20 1.02 -10.81
N GLN A 185 2.32 2.28 -11.26
CA GLN A 185 1.62 2.79 -12.44
C GLN A 185 2.26 2.28 -13.74
N ALA A 186 3.59 2.33 -13.85
CA ALA A 186 4.32 1.83 -15.01
C ALA A 186 4.05 0.35 -15.27
N TYR A 187 3.88 -0.44 -14.21
CA TYR A 187 3.57 -1.87 -14.29
C TYR A 187 2.08 -2.19 -14.03
N ALA A 188 1.16 -1.24 -14.25
CA ALA A 188 -0.27 -1.46 -14.05
C ALA A 188 -0.84 -2.56 -14.95
N PHE A 189 -0.27 -2.77 -16.15
CA PHE A 189 -0.69 -3.83 -17.08
C PHE A 189 -0.56 -5.25 -16.48
N LEU A 190 0.34 -5.46 -15.50
CA LEU A 190 0.45 -6.72 -14.77
C LEU A 190 -0.79 -6.99 -13.90
N ASP A 191 -1.51 -5.96 -13.47
CA ASP A 191 -2.79 -6.14 -12.78
C ASP A 191 -3.82 -6.72 -13.75
N ASP A 192 -3.85 -6.24 -15.00
CA ASP A 192 -4.83 -6.65 -16.00
C ASP A 192 -4.55 -8.06 -16.53
N MET A 193 -3.29 -8.40 -16.77
CA MET A 193 -2.90 -9.79 -17.08
C MET A 193 -3.34 -10.75 -15.97
N ARG A 194 -3.09 -10.38 -14.70
CA ARG A 194 -3.48 -11.21 -13.56
C ARG A 194 -4.99 -11.34 -13.43
N LYS A 195 -5.76 -10.27 -13.68
CA LYS A 195 -7.23 -10.34 -13.73
C LYS A 195 -7.67 -11.32 -14.81
N ALA A 196 -7.16 -11.19 -16.03
CA ALA A 196 -7.47 -12.08 -17.14
C ALA A 196 -7.20 -13.55 -16.77
N GLU A 197 -6.04 -13.85 -16.18
CA GLU A 197 -5.74 -15.21 -15.72
C GLU A 197 -6.65 -15.70 -14.57
N THR A 198 -7.08 -14.82 -13.66
CA THR A 198 -8.06 -15.21 -12.63
C THR A 198 -9.44 -15.46 -13.23
N ASP A 199 -9.80 -14.74 -14.28
CA ASP A 199 -11.09 -14.88 -14.96
C ASP A 199 -11.13 -16.15 -15.83
N THR A 200 -10.03 -16.52 -16.48
CA THR A 200 -9.91 -17.82 -17.14
C THR A 200 -10.03 -18.98 -16.14
N LEU A 201 -9.40 -18.89 -14.97
CA LEU A 201 -9.57 -19.89 -13.91
C LEU A 201 -11.00 -19.93 -13.37
N LYS A 202 -11.67 -18.79 -13.20
CA LYS A 202 -13.10 -18.74 -12.80
C LYS A 202 -13.97 -19.42 -13.86
N ALA A 203 -13.75 -19.11 -15.14
CA ALA A 203 -14.48 -19.72 -16.24
C ALA A 203 -14.23 -21.24 -16.30
N ALA A 204 -13.00 -21.70 -16.11
CA ALA A 204 -12.65 -23.11 -16.07
C ALA A 204 -13.33 -23.85 -14.92
N VAL A 205 -13.37 -23.24 -13.72
CA VAL A 205 -14.06 -23.81 -12.55
C VAL A 205 -15.58 -23.81 -12.73
N ALA A 206 -16.16 -22.77 -13.34
CA ALA A 206 -17.60 -22.63 -13.53
C ALA A 206 -18.16 -23.51 -14.66
N THR A 207 -17.53 -23.45 -15.85
CA THR A 207 -17.98 -24.19 -17.05
C THR A 207 -17.44 -25.61 -17.09
N GLY A 208 -16.34 -25.87 -16.37
CA GLY A 208 -15.67 -27.16 -16.40
C GLY A 208 -15.02 -27.48 -17.75
N ARG A 209 -14.78 -26.47 -18.60
CA ARG A 209 -14.09 -26.57 -19.89
C ARG A 209 -12.74 -25.85 -19.81
N SER A 210 -11.77 -26.35 -20.55
CA SER A 210 -10.50 -25.65 -20.75
C SER A 210 -10.71 -24.41 -21.62
N VAL A 211 -9.80 -23.44 -21.52
CA VAL A 211 -9.75 -22.27 -22.42
C VAL A 211 -9.52 -22.70 -23.87
N GLU A 212 -8.86 -23.84 -24.07
CA GLU A 212 -8.72 -24.44 -25.39
C GLU A 212 -10.04 -25.03 -25.88
N LYS A 213 -10.61 -24.41 -26.92
CA LYS A 213 -11.94 -24.73 -27.48
C LYS A 213 -12.09 -26.19 -27.95
N ASN A 214 -10.99 -26.89 -28.21
CA ASN A 214 -10.97 -28.26 -28.75
C ASN A 214 -10.69 -29.34 -27.71
N ARG A 215 -10.56 -29.01 -26.41
CA ARG A 215 -10.29 -30.01 -25.37
C ARG A 215 -11.57 -30.57 -24.76
N PRO A 216 -11.56 -31.85 -24.33
CA PRO A 216 -12.64 -32.43 -23.55
C PRO A 216 -12.86 -31.64 -22.24
N LYS A 217 -14.04 -31.85 -21.63
CA LYS A 217 -14.37 -31.28 -20.32
C LYS A 217 -13.28 -31.64 -19.31
N LEU A 218 -12.86 -30.66 -18.51
CA LEU A 218 -11.84 -30.82 -17.48
C LEU A 218 -12.24 -31.94 -16.51
N SER A 219 -11.29 -32.79 -16.16
CA SER A 219 -11.49 -33.84 -15.17
C SER A 219 -11.81 -33.25 -13.80
N ALA A 220 -12.42 -34.04 -12.91
CA ALA A 220 -12.73 -33.59 -11.56
C ALA A 220 -11.48 -33.11 -10.79
N ALA A 221 -10.34 -33.79 -11.00
CA ALA A 221 -9.05 -33.44 -10.41
C ALA A 221 -8.52 -32.09 -10.95
N GLU A 222 -8.63 -31.85 -12.25
CA GLU A 222 -8.22 -30.59 -12.88
C GLU A 222 -9.08 -29.41 -12.42
N ARG A 223 -10.39 -29.62 -12.26
CA ARG A 223 -11.29 -28.60 -11.71
C ARG A 223 -10.96 -28.26 -10.26
N GLU A 224 -10.61 -29.27 -9.46
CA GLU A 224 -10.18 -29.04 -8.08
C GLU A 224 -8.85 -28.28 -8.03
N ALA A 225 -7.89 -28.64 -8.89
CA ALA A 225 -6.62 -27.94 -9.03
C ALA A 225 -6.83 -26.47 -9.44
N ALA A 226 -7.68 -26.21 -10.44
CA ALA A 226 -8.05 -24.87 -10.88
C ALA A 226 -8.69 -24.05 -9.75
N LYS A 227 -9.55 -24.68 -8.93
CA LYS A 227 -10.17 -24.04 -7.75
C LYS A 227 -9.14 -23.68 -6.68
N ARG A 228 -8.18 -24.58 -6.39
CA ARG A 228 -7.09 -24.31 -5.43
C ARG A 228 -6.20 -23.16 -5.91
N GLU A 229 -5.85 -23.15 -7.19
CA GLU A 229 -5.05 -22.08 -7.79
C GLU A 229 -5.80 -20.74 -7.80
N LEU A 230 -7.09 -20.74 -8.13
CA LEU A 230 -7.94 -19.56 -8.05
C LEU A 230 -7.99 -18.99 -6.63
N GLN A 231 -8.16 -19.84 -5.61
CA GLN A 231 -8.17 -19.40 -4.21
C GLN A 231 -6.81 -18.81 -3.81
N LYS A 232 -5.70 -19.44 -4.22
CA LYS A 232 -4.35 -18.94 -3.98
C LYS A 232 -4.17 -17.55 -4.61
N ARG A 233 -4.54 -17.36 -5.88
CA ARG A 233 -4.43 -16.08 -6.58
C ARG A 233 -5.29 -14.99 -5.93
N GLN A 234 -6.55 -15.29 -5.62
CA GLN A 234 -7.43 -14.36 -4.90
C GLN A 234 -6.84 -13.92 -3.54
N SER A 235 -6.22 -14.84 -2.81
CA SER A 235 -5.58 -14.51 -1.52
C SER A 235 -4.36 -13.59 -1.71
N GLN A 236 -3.59 -13.80 -2.78
CA GLN A 236 -2.45 -12.94 -3.12
C GLN A 236 -2.92 -11.56 -3.57
N ASP A 237 -3.95 -11.49 -4.43
CA ASP A 237 -4.58 -10.23 -4.85
C ASP A 237 -5.08 -9.43 -3.65
N GLU A 238 -5.77 -10.09 -2.72
CA GLU A 238 -6.26 -9.44 -1.51
C GLU A 238 -5.11 -8.92 -0.64
N ALA A 239 -4.02 -9.68 -0.50
CA ALA A 239 -2.84 -9.25 0.23
C ALA A 239 -2.15 -8.04 -0.43
N ARG A 240 -2.09 -8.01 -1.77
CA ARG A 240 -1.55 -6.87 -2.53
C ARG A 240 -2.43 -5.63 -2.37
N LEU A 241 -3.75 -5.79 -2.48
CA LEU A 241 -4.71 -4.72 -2.25
C LEU A 241 -4.60 -4.15 -0.84
N ARG A 242 -4.49 -5.00 0.18
CA ARG A 242 -4.27 -4.57 1.58
C ARG A 242 -3.03 -3.71 1.73
N ARG A 243 -1.91 -4.10 1.09
CA ARG A 243 -0.67 -3.32 1.13
C ARG A 243 -0.83 -1.95 0.47
N ARG A 244 -1.53 -1.88 -0.67
CA ARG A 244 -1.83 -0.61 -1.35
C ARG A 244 -2.65 0.32 -0.46
N VAL A 245 -3.77 -0.19 0.07
CA VAL A 245 -4.64 0.52 1.01
C VAL A 245 -3.87 1.01 2.23
N GLU A 246 -3.01 0.18 2.81
CA GLU A 246 -2.16 0.57 3.93
C GLU A 246 -1.20 1.72 3.59
N MET A 247 -0.60 1.69 2.40
CA MET A 247 0.26 2.79 1.94
C MET A 247 -0.54 4.07 1.72
N ASP A 248 -1.72 3.99 1.11
CA ASP A 248 -2.57 5.14 0.83
C ASP A 248 -3.08 5.80 2.13
N ILE A 249 -3.48 5.00 3.12
CA ILE A 249 -3.85 5.50 4.46
C ILE A 249 -2.66 6.17 5.14
N ARG A 250 -1.48 5.53 5.14
CA ARG A 250 -0.28 6.15 5.74
C ARG A 250 0.03 7.49 5.08
N GLN A 251 -0.04 7.56 3.76
CA GLN A 251 0.26 8.78 3.03
C GLN A 251 -0.76 9.88 3.30
N SER A 252 -2.06 9.57 3.22
CA SER A 252 -3.14 10.54 3.45
C SER A 252 -3.09 11.10 4.87
N VAL A 253 -2.90 10.24 5.88
CA VAL A 253 -2.74 10.65 7.28
C VAL A 253 -1.48 11.51 7.45
N THR A 254 -0.34 11.07 6.92
CA THR A 254 0.90 11.84 7.04
C THR A 254 0.77 13.23 6.41
N LYS A 255 0.08 13.33 5.27
CA LYS A 255 -0.21 14.61 4.60
C LYS A 255 -1.14 15.48 5.46
N ALA A 256 -2.24 14.92 5.95
CA ALA A 256 -3.19 15.64 6.81
C ALA A 256 -2.55 16.13 8.11
N GLU A 257 -1.62 15.37 8.67
CA GLU A 257 -0.90 15.78 9.87
C GLU A 257 0.09 16.89 9.58
N ARG A 258 0.84 16.81 8.47
CA ARG A 258 1.72 17.90 8.02
C ARG A 258 0.97 19.22 7.85
N THR A 259 -0.24 19.18 7.28
CA THR A 259 -1.07 20.38 7.12
C THR A 259 -1.54 20.93 8.46
N LYS A 260 -1.91 20.07 9.42
CA LYS A 260 -2.31 20.51 10.78
C LYS A 260 -1.15 21.12 11.55
N ILE A 261 0.06 20.57 11.42
CA ILE A 261 1.26 21.12 12.05
C ILE A 261 1.54 22.51 11.49
N ALA A 262 1.47 22.67 10.16
CA ALA A 262 1.68 23.97 9.52
C ALA A 262 0.66 25.03 10.00
N GLN A 263 -0.60 24.62 10.25
CA GLN A 263 -1.66 25.51 10.71
C GLN A 263 -1.61 25.83 12.21
N THR A 264 -1.32 24.84 13.04
CA THR A 264 -1.51 24.94 14.50
C THR A 264 -0.20 25.00 15.29
N ALA A 265 0.95 24.75 14.65
CA ALA A 265 2.26 24.60 15.27
C ALA A 265 2.30 23.58 16.43
N LYS A 266 1.29 22.71 16.53
CA LYS A 266 1.21 21.67 17.56
C LYS A 266 2.19 20.53 17.26
N LYS A 267 2.54 19.77 18.30
CA LYS A 267 3.38 18.59 18.18
C LYS A 267 2.75 17.57 17.21
N PRO A 268 3.54 16.96 16.31
CA PRO A 268 3.03 15.99 15.34
C PRO A 268 2.48 14.74 16.04
N PHE A 269 1.23 14.37 15.72
CA PHE A 269 0.65 13.09 16.14
C PHE A 269 0.61 12.11 14.96
N PHE A 270 1.53 11.14 14.95
CA PHE A 270 1.54 10.09 13.94
C PHE A 270 0.76 8.86 14.42
N LEU A 271 -0.08 8.31 13.54
CA LEU A 271 -0.90 7.13 13.86
C LEU A 271 -0.06 5.95 14.33
N GLY A 272 -0.52 5.33 15.41
CA GLY A 272 0.07 4.09 15.90
C GLY A 272 -0.21 2.90 14.96
N ARG A 273 0.63 1.86 15.04
CA ARG A 273 0.45 0.61 14.25
C ARG A 273 -0.94 -0.02 14.44
N ARG A 274 -1.54 0.10 15.62
CA ARG A 274 -2.86 -0.45 15.94
C ARG A 274 -3.97 0.30 15.21
N GLU A 275 -3.90 1.62 15.18
CA GLU A 275 -4.89 2.48 14.54
C GLU A 275 -4.84 2.33 13.03
N LEU A 276 -3.63 2.32 12.46
CA LEU A 276 -3.44 2.04 11.04
C LEU A 276 -4.10 0.71 10.63
N ARG A 277 -3.89 -0.37 11.40
CA ARG A 277 -4.53 -1.67 11.12
C ARG A 277 -6.05 -1.61 11.18
N LYS A 278 -6.63 -0.79 12.07
CA LYS A 278 -8.09 -0.59 12.14
C LYS A 278 -8.60 0.09 10.88
N LEU A 279 -7.98 1.21 10.49
CA LEU A 279 -8.34 1.95 9.28
C LEU A 279 -8.21 1.08 8.02
N VAL A 280 -7.11 0.32 7.88
CA VAL A 280 -6.91 -0.62 6.76
C VAL A 280 -8.01 -1.67 6.74
N SER A 281 -8.37 -2.22 7.91
CA SER A 281 -9.42 -3.23 7.99
C SER A 281 -10.78 -2.65 7.61
N GLU A 282 -11.10 -1.45 8.09
CA GLU A 282 -12.35 -0.73 7.79
C GLU A 282 -12.46 -0.43 6.30
N GLU A 283 -11.40 0.10 5.68
CA GLU A 283 -11.39 0.39 4.24
C GLU A 283 -11.50 -0.90 3.41
N MET A 284 -10.78 -1.95 3.78
CA MET A 284 -10.90 -3.26 3.10
C MET A 284 -12.30 -3.87 3.25
N HIS A 285 -12.97 -3.65 4.38
CA HIS A 285 -14.36 -4.07 4.57
C HIS A 285 -15.32 -3.22 3.74
N ALA A 286 -15.10 -1.90 3.64
CA ALA A 286 -15.90 -1.01 2.81
C ALA A 286 -15.81 -1.34 1.32
N ARG A 287 -14.61 -1.68 0.82
CA ARG A 287 -14.37 -2.05 -0.58
C ARG A 287 -14.98 -3.39 -1.01
N ARG A 288 -15.29 -4.29 -0.06
CA ARG A 288 -15.90 -5.60 -0.38
C ARG A 288 -17.39 -5.45 -0.64
N ALA A 289 -17.90 -6.15 -1.66
CA ALA A 289 -19.34 -6.23 -1.93
C ALA A 289 -20.12 -6.71 -0.68
N GLY A 290 -21.13 -5.93 -0.28
CA GLY A 290 -21.91 -6.18 0.93
C GLY A 290 -21.14 -5.97 2.24
N GLY A 291 -20.06 -5.19 2.21
CA GLY A 291 -19.14 -4.95 3.32
C GLY A 291 -19.80 -4.66 4.66
N ALA A 292 -20.72 -3.67 4.69
CA ALA A 292 -21.46 -3.29 5.89
C ALA A 292 -22.32 -4.43 6.44
N LYS A 293 -23.11 -5.09 5.57
CA LYS A 293 -23.98 -6.22 5.96
C LYS A 293 -23.17 -7.41 6.49
N ARG A 294 -22.05 -7.75 5.83
CA ARG A 294 -21.17 -8.85 6.25
C ARG A 294 -20.42 -8.51 7.53
N ARG A 295 -20.03 -7.25 7.72
CA ARG A 295 -19.41 -6.75 8.95
C ARG A 295 -20.38 -6.85 10.13
N ALA A 296 -21.59 -6.33 9.98
CA ALA A 296 -22.63 -6.42 11.00
C ALA A 296 -22.91 -7.89 11.40
N LYS A 297 -23.05 -8.79 10.42
CA LYS A 297 -23.22 -10.23 10.68
C LYS A 297 -22.04 -10.87 11.43
N VAL A 298 -20.81 -10.43 11.15
CA VAL A 298 -19.62 -10.92 11.86
C VAL A 298 -19.56 -10.37 13.29
N GLU A 299 -19.92 -9.10 13.48
CA GLU A 299 -19.99 -8.45 14.78
C GLU A 299 -21.09 -9.06 15.66
N GLU A 300 -22.27 -9.32 15.11
CA GLU A 300 -23.36 -10.05 15.77
C GLU A 300 -22.92 -11.45 16.22
N ARG A 301 -22.26 -12.22 15.32
CA ARG A 301 -21.71 -13.54 15.68
C ARG A 301 -20.65 -13.46 16.77
N ARG A 302 -19.82 -12.41 16.78
CA ARG A 302 -18.83 -12.19 17.86
C ARG A 302 -19.52 -11.84 19.17
N HIS A 303 -20.54 -10.98 19.13
CA HIS A 303 -21.32 -10.60 20.29
C HIS A 303 -22.02 -11.82 20.91
N LYS A 304 -22.70 -12.63 20.10
CA LYS A 304 -23.34 -13.88 20.56
C LYS A 304 -22.34 -14.86 21.19
N LYS A 305 -21.13 -14.96 20.64
CA LYS A 305 -20.06 -15.81 21.22
C LYS A 305 -19.53 -15.26 22.55
N LYS A 306 -19.41 -13.94 22.70
CA LYS A 306 -19.01 -13.30 23.96
C LYS A 306 -20.06 -13.53 25.04
N LEU A 307 -21.32 -13.22 24.75
CA LEU A 307 -22.44 -13.50 25.65
C LEU A 307 -22.52 -14.98 26.04
N GLY A 308 -22.31 -15.89 25.09
CA GLY A 308 -22.27 -17.32 25.38
C GLY A 308 -21.06 -17.75 26.23
N ALA A 309 -19.94 -17.02 26.20
CA ALA A 309 -18.78 -17.27 27.04
C ALA A 309 -18.93 -16.65 28.43
N GLU A 310 -19.54 -15.47 28.53
CA GLU A 310 -19.91 -14.80 29.79
C GLU A 310 -20.91 -15.65 30.56
N ARG A 311 -22.04 -16.04 29.94
CA ARG A 311 -23.00 -16.98 30.55
C ARG A 311 -22.35 -18.26 31.06
N LYS A 312 -21.36 -18.78 30.35
CA LYS A 312 -20.63 -19.98 30.79
C LYS A 312 -19.72 -19.71 31.97
N ARG A 313 -19.08 -18.53 32.03
CA ARG A 313 -18.28 -18.10 33.19
C ARG A 313 -19.15 -17.92 34.42
N ASP A 314 -20.31 -17.29 34.26
CA ASP A 314 -21.25 -17.02 35.35
C ASP A 314 -21.87 -18.32 35.89
N LEU A 315 -22.00 -19.35 35.05
CA LEU A 315 -22.50 -20.68 35.43
C LEU A 315 -21.41 -21.63 35.97
N VAL A 316 -20.12 -21.25 35.95
CA VAL A 316 -19.10 -22.07 36.62
C VAL A 316 -19.22 -21.81 38.12
N PRO A 317 -19.54 -22.82 38.95
CA PRO A 317 -19.52 -22.66 40.39
C PRO A 317 -18.15 -22.14 40.80
N VAL A 318 -18.11 -20.92 41.34
CA VAL A 318 -16.91 -20.35 41.93
C VAL A 318 -16.45 -21.34 42.99
N ARG A 319 -15.29 -21.97 42.78
CA ARG A 319 -14.72 -22.89 43.75
C ARG A 319 -14.50 -22.10 45.03
N ARG A 320 -15.27 -22.44 46.08
CA ARG A 320 -15.06 -21.95 47.44
C ARG A 320 -13.70 -22.49 47.93
N HIS A 321 -12.63 -21.77 47.66
CA HIS A 321 -11.35 -22.03 48.29
C HIS A 321 -10.71 -20.73 48.72
N ALA A 322 -10.25 -20.75 49.97
CA ALA A 322 -9.36 -19.83 50.65
C ALA A 322 -9.99 -18.59 51.29
N GLU A 323 -11.07 -18.77 52.05
CA GLU A 323 -11.10 -18.19 53.41
C GLU A 323 -10.81 -19.35 54.36
N ALA A 324 -9.52 -19.61 54.55
CA ALA A 324 -9.01 -20.42 55.64
C ALA A 324 -7.90 -19.54 56.22
N ASP A 325 -8.28 -18.83 57.28
CA ASP A 325 -7.39 -18.15 58.21
C ASP A 325 -6.43 -19.14 58.90
#